data_AF-A0A946BLE8-F1
#
_entry.id   AF-A0A946BLE8-F1
#
_cell.length_a   1.000
_cell.length_b   1.000
_cell.length_c   1.000
_cell.angle_alpha   90.00
_cell.angle_beta   90.00
_cell.angle_gamma   90.00
#
_symmetry.space_group_name_H-M   'P 1'
#
loop_
_entity.id
_entity.type
_entity.pdbx_description
1 polymer ?
#
loop_
_entity_poly.entity_id
_entity_poly.type
_entity_poly.pdbx_seq_one_letter_code
_entity_poly.pdbx_strand_id
1 'polypeptide(L)'
;MVYLLPSAQGDEDNGLTYIQKIGWFYYQNPPAQAFTQEINPMTGLEDSLLATFLKDFSDQRGAFMNSEASALRVPEWINDPRIEIKDYEDQTSKDFSNWNAFFSRLIKSNPDGTIPPRPVTMPDRKYVVVSPTDCIMNPLVQTLNLNGEHGRVRALIDNPLELNTVSDVKSYPLSIDRLLGNVPDKLKKKYVGGSGLSCIMMPKTFHH
;
A
#
# COMPACT_ATOMS: atom_id res chain seq x y z
N MET A 1 19.65 14.64 12.06
CA MET A 1 19.03 13.48 11.38
C MET A 1 18.82 13.79 9.89
N VAL A 2 19.88 13.81 9.07
CA VAL A 2 19.78 14.13 7.62
C VAL A 2 19.53 12.87 6.76
N TYR A 3 19.60 11.68 7.36
CA TYR A 3 19.72 10.41 6.61
C TYR A 3 18.41 9.76 6.12
N LEU A 4 17.23 10.33 6.38
CA LEU A 4 15.94 9.70 6.01
C LEU A 4 14.97 10.64 5.28
N LEU A 5 15.45 11.74 4.70
CA LEU A 5 14.59 12.62 3.91
C LEU A 5 14.08 11.92 2.65
N PRO A 6 12.79 12.04 2.28
CA PRO A 6 12.26 11.48 1.04
C PRO A 6 12.95 12.11 -0.17
N SER A 7 13.76 11.36 -0.90
CA SER A 7 14.41 11.82 -2.13
C SER A 7 13.79 11.18 -3.35
N ALA A 8 13.68 11.95 -4.43
CA ALA A 8 13.43 11.40 -5.75
C ALA A 8 14.74 10.74 -6.27
N GLN A 9 14.67 9.45 -6.60
CA GLN A 9 15.72 8.59 -7.12
C GLN A 9 15.35 8.01 -8.51
N GLY A 10 14.63 8.77 -9.33
CA GLY A 10 14.35 8.32 -10.70
C GLY A 10 13.58 7.01 -10.68
N ASP A 11 13.90 6.06 -11.55
CA ASP A 11 13.16 4.79 -11.69
C ASP A 11 13.17 3.90 -10.43
N GLU A 12 13.98 4.23 -9.43
CA GLU A 12 14.00 3.63 -8.10
C GLU A 12 12.94 4.22 -7.15
N ASP A 13 12.26 5.32 -7.52
CA ASP A 13 11.08 5.91 -6.84
C ASP A 13 9.81 5.09 -7.03
N ASN A 14 9.98 3.79 -7.17
CA ASN A 14 8.88 2.87 -7.14
C ASN A 14 8.42 2.61 -5.69
N GLY A 15 9.12 3.13 -4.67
CA GLY A 15 8.86 2.83 -3.26
C GLY A 15 9.14 1.37 -2.88
N LEU A 16 9.40 0.53 -3.88
CA LEU A 16 9.70 -0.87 -3.73
C LEU A 16 11.14 -1.06 -3.29
N THR A 17 12.10 -0.19 -3.59
CA THR A 17 13.51 -0.41 -3.21
C THR A 17 13.70 -0.73 -1.72
N TYR A 18 13.06 0.03 -0.82
CA TYR A 18 13.14 -0.23 0.63
C TYR A 18 12.20 -1.36 1.07
N ILE A 19 11.00 -1.43 0.51
CA ILE A 19 10.02 -2.50 0.80
C ILE A 19 10.55 -3.86 0.36
N GLN A 20 11.24 -3.94 -0.78
CA GLN A 20 11.88 -5.13 -1.33
C GLN A 20 13.07 -5.53 -0.50
N LYS A 21 13.90 -4.60 -0.01
CA LYS A 21 15.01 -4.95 0.89
C LYS A 21 14.52 -5.63 2.16
N ILE A 22 13.46 -5.10 2.79
CA ILE A 22 12.79 -5.77 3.92
C ILE A 22 12.06 -7.04 3.45
N GLY A 23 11.47 -7.02 2.26
CA GLY A 23 10.85 -8.17 1.60
C GLY A 23 11.78 -9.37 1.49
N TRP A 24 13.00 -9.14 0.99
CA TRP A 24 14.06 -10.11 0.87
C TRP A 24 14.51 -10.65 2.23
N PHE A 25 14.49 -9.83 3.28
CA PHE A 25 14.85 -10.27 4.62
C PHE A 25 13.93 -11.40 5.13
N TYR A 26 12.61 -11.30 4.89
CA TYR A 26 11.64 -12.33 5.29
C TYR A 26 11.28 -13.32 4.17
N TYR A 27 11.81 -13.17 2.96
CA TYR A 27 11.51 -14.08 1.86
C TYR A 27 12.16 -15.46 2.09
N GLN A 28 11.34 -16.50 2.17
CA GLN A 28 11.76 -17.90 2.42
C GLN A 28 12.69 -18.07 3.65
N ASN A 29 12.55 -17.19 4.65
CA ASN A 29 13.34 -17.20 5.88
C ASN A 29 12.41 -17.31 7.08
N PRO A 30 12.06 -18.53 7.56
CA PRO A 30 11.04 -18.70 8.61
C PRO A 30 11.33 -17.95 9.92
N PRO A 31 12.59 -17.87 10.42
CA PRO A 31 12.91 -17.02 11.55
C PRO A 31 12.63 -15.53 11.30
N ALA A 32 12.97 -15.01 10.12
CA ALA A 32 12.67 -13.62 9.77
C ALA A 32 11.17 -13.39 9.52
N GLN A 33 10.44 -14.37 9.01
CA GLN A 33 8.98 -14.33 8.88
C GLN A 33 8.34 -14.24 10.26
N ALA A 34 8.69 -15.16 11.17
CA ALA A 34 8.23 -15.12 12.55
C ALA A 34 8.55 -13.76 13.20
N PHE A 35 9.78 -13.28 13.03
CA PHE A 35 10.22 -11.96 13.49
C PHE A 35 9.33 -10.82 12.95
N THR A 36 9.02 -10.78 11.64
CA THR A 36 8.16 -9.74 11.04
C THR A 36 6.67 -9.91 11.28
N GLN A 37 6.22 -11.09 11.71
CA GLN A 37 4.82 -11.46 11.91
C GLN A 37 4.44 -11.47 13.39
N GLU A 38 5.26 -10.86 14.25
CA GLU A 38 5.01 -10.72 15.68
C GLU A 38 4.96 -12.07 16.42
N ILE A 39 5.60 -13.11 15.87
CA ILE A 39 5.71 -14.44 16.49
C ILE A 39 7.14 -14.61 16.99
N ASN A 40 7.31 -14.87 18.28
CA ASN A 40 8.62 -15.21 18.82
C ASN A 40 9.06 -16.59 18.29
N PRO A 41 10.16 -16.68 17.53
CA PRO A 41 10.57 -17.95 16.92
C PRO A 41 11.07 -18.98 17.94
N MET A 42 11.39 -18.55 19.17
CA MET A 42 11.84 -19.44 20.26
C MET A 42 10.68 -20.02 21.06
N THR A 43 9.54 -19.32 21.15
CA THR A 43 8.40 -19.73 21.98
C THR A 43 7.14 -20.05 21.17
N GLY A 44 7.05 -19.59 19.93
CA GLY A 44 5.86 -19.71 19.08
C GLY A 44 4.68 -18.84 19.51
N LEU A 45 4.86 -17.96 20.50
CA LEU A 45 3.83 -17.05 21.00
C LEU A 45 3.92 -15.69 20.33
N GLU A 46 2.81 -14.94 20.33
CA GLU A 46 2.83 -13.54 19.94
C GLU A 46 3.78 -12.75 20.86
N ASP A 47 4.74 -12.04 20.26
CA ASP A 47 5.71 -11.19 20.95
C ASP A 47 5.74 -9.84 20.24
N SER A 48 5.09 -8.88 20.89
CA SER A 48 4.79 -7.59 20.31
C SER A 48 5.97 -6.63 20.37
N LEU A 49 7.16 -7.00 20.87
CA LEU A 49 8.25 -6.03 21.04
C LEU A 49 8.63 -5.37 19.70
N LEU A 50 8.74 -6.16 18.62
CA LEU A 50 9.01 -5.61 17.30
C LEU A 50 7.79 -4.88 16.73
N ALA A 51 6.58 -5.39 16.95
CA ALA A 51 5.35 -4.72 16.55
C ALA A 51 5.29 -3.30 17.14
N THR A 52 5.57 -3.20 18.44
CA THR A 52 5.69 -1.94 19.18
C THR A 52 6.80 -1.08 18.60
N PHE A 53 8.00 -1.62 18.35
CA PHE A 53 9.08 -0.85 17.74
C PHE A 53 8.71 -0.31 16.34
N LEU A 54 8.15 -1.15 15.46
CA LEU A 54 7.76 -0.76 14.10
C LEU A 54 6.62 0.26 14.12
N LYS A 55 5.68 0.11 15.07
CA LYS A 55 4.63 1.08 15.33
C LYS A 55 5.23 2.40 15.81
N ASP A 56 6.09 2.38 16.82
CA ASP A 56 6.74 3.58 17.37
C ASP A 56 7.60 4.28 16.32
N PHE A 57 8.33 3.52 15.50
CA PHE A 57 9.07 4.04 14.37
C PHE A 57 8.13 4.70 13.36
N SER A 58 7.01 4.07 13.02
CA SER A 58 6.01 4.62 12.10
C SER A 58 5.39 5.91 12.64
N ASP A 59 5.06 5.95 13.93
CA ASP A 59 4.49 7.11 14.62
C ASP A 59 5.50 8.27 14.65
N GLN A 60 6.75 8.02 15.05
CA GLN A 60 7.82 9.02 15.05
C GLN A 60 8.14 9.52 13.63
N ARG A 61 8.16 8.60 12.65
CA ARG A 61 8.38 8.95 11.25
C ARG A 61 7.24 9.81 10.72
N GLY A 62 5.98 9.47 11.04
CA GLY A 62 4.80 10.25 10.71
C GLY A 62 4.84 11.65 11.32
N ALA A 63 5.21 11.76 12.59
CA ALA A 63 5.40 13.06 13.25
C ALA A 63 6.47 13.91 12.55
N PHE A 64 7.61 13.31 12.19
CA PHE A 64 8.64 14.00 11.42
C PHE A 64 8.15 14.42 10.02
N MET A 65 7.36 13.60 9.31
CA MET A 65 6.78 13.96 8.00
C MET A 65 5.77 15.11 8.04
N ASN A 66 5.22 15.42 9.23
CA ASN A 66 4.37 16.59 9.46
C ASN A 66 5.16 17.85 9.88
N SER A 67 6.49 17.76 10.01
CA SER A 67 7.35 18.89 10.38
C SER A 67 7.87 19.64 9.16
N GLU A 68 8.17 20.94 9.32
CA GLU A 68 8.75 21.77 8.26
C GLU A 68 10.07 21.20 7.72
N ALA A 69 10.90 20.64 8.60
CA ALA A 69 12.19 20.04 8.24
C ALA A 69 12.04 18.88 7.22
N SER A 70 10.87 18.24 7.12
CA SER A 70 10.62 17.18 6.15
C SER A 70 10.37 17.69 4.73
N ALA A 71 10.01 18.97 4.55
CA ALA A 71 9.76 19.57 3.24
C ALA A 71 11.03 19.83 2.43
N LEU A 72 12.23 19.64 3.01
CA LEU A 72 13.51 20.05 2.42
C LEU A 72 13.70 19.58 0.97
N ARG A 73 13.20 18.38 0.64
CA ARG A 73 13.33 17.76 -0.69
C ARG A 73 12.11 17.88 -1.58
N VAL A 74 11.02 18.50 -1.13
CA VAL A 74 9.83 18.74 -1.98
C VAL A 74 10.17 19.43 -3.31
N PRO A 75 11.09 20.41 -3.38
CA PRO A 75 11.50 20.97 -4.67
C PRO A 75 12.06 19.95 -5.66
N GLU A 76 12.79 18.93 -5.18
CA GLU A 76 13.33 17.85 -6.03
C GLU A 76 12.18 17.05 -6.65
N TRP A 77 11.16 16.71 -5.85
CA TRP A 77 9.98 15.97 -6.31
C TRP A 77 9.10 16.78 -7.26
N ILE A 78 8.86 18.07 -7.00
CA ILE A 78 8.08 18.93 -7.90
C ILE A 78 8.71 19.03 -9.29
N ASN A 79 10.04 19.03 -9.35
CA ASN A 79 10.79 19.07 -10.61
C ASN A 79 10.82 17.72 -11.33
N ASP A 80 10.39 16.64 -10.69
CA ASP A 80 10.27 15.34 -11.33
C ASP A 80 9.05 15.31 -12.25
N PRO A 81 9.22 15.12 -13.58
CA PRO A 81 8.10 15.13 -14.52
C PRO A 81 7.08 14.01 -14.24
N ARG A 82 7.48 12.95 -13.53
CA ARG A 82 6.63 11.80 -13.21
C ARG A 82 5.69 12.06 -12.04
N ILE A 83 5.88 13.18 -11.33
CA ILE A 83 4.92 13.68 -10.33
C ILE A 83 3.73 14.35 -11.02
N GLU A 84 3.85 14.75 -12.29
CA GLU A 84 2.77 15.40 -13.03
C GLU A 84 2.20 16.61 -12.28
N ILE A 85 3.07 17.42 -11.66
CA ILE A 85 2.65 18.44 -10.68
C ILE A 85 1.57 19.41 -11.21
N LYS A 86 1.51 19.61 -12.52
CA LYS A 86 0.49 20.43 -13.20
C LYS A 86 -0.95 19.90 -13.03
N ASP A 87 -1.13 18.64 -12.68
CA ASP A 87 -2.43 18.02 -12.44
C ASP A 87 -3.00 18.38 -11.05
N TYR A 88 -2.19 18.98 -10.18
CA TYR A 88 -2.52 19.24 -8.78
C TYR A 88 -2.81 20.72 -8.51
N GLU A 89 -3.58 20.99 -7.47
CA GLU A 89 -3.96 22.35 -7.07
C GLU A 89 -2.72 23.17 -6.70
N ASP A 90 -1.94 22.64 -5.75
CA ASP A 90 -0.66 23.18 -5.30
C ASP A 90 0.48 22.72 -6.22
N GLN A 91 1.33 23.65 -6.66
CA GLN A 91 2.30 23.39 -7.73
C GLN A 91 3.72 23.83 -7.42
N THR A 92 3.92 24.58 -6.34
CA THR A 92 5.23 25.12 -5.95
C THR A 92 5.62 24.61 -4.59
N SER A 93 6.93 24.55 -4.32
CA SER A 93 7.41 24.03 -3.03
C SER A 93 6.97 24.89 -1.83
N LYS A 94 6.57 26.13 -2.07
CA LYS A 94 6.07 27.04 -1.03
C LYS A 94 4.64 26.73 -0.60
N ASP A 95 3.90 26.00 -1.43
CA ASP A 95 2.53 25.60 -1.15
C ASP A 95 2.49 24.44 -0.12
N PHE A 96 3.62 23.73 0.05
CA PHE A 96 3.74 22.58 0.94
C PHE A 96 4.58 22.90 2.18
N SER A 97 3.93 22.92 3.34
CA SER A 97 4.60 23.21 4.63
C SER A 97 5.39 22.03 5.20
N ASN A 98 5.11 20.80 4.76
CA ASN A 98 5.76 19.56 5.19
C ASN A 98 5.63 18.48 4.11
N TRP A 99 6.33 17.35 4.28
CA TRP A 99 6.28 16.26 3.31
C TRP A 99 4.90 15.65 3.17
N ASN A 100 4.16 15.44 4.28
CA ASN A 100 2.84 14.84 4.19
C ASN A 100 1.86 15.71 3.41
N ALA A 101 1.93 17.04 3.52
CA ALA A 101 1.15 17.96 2.70
C ALA A 101 1.43 17.77 1.19
N PHE A 102 2.68 17.56 0.81
CA PHE A 102 3.06 17.23 -0.57
C PHE A 102 2.62 15.82 -0.99
N PHE A 103 2.77 14.83 -0.10
CA PHE A 103 2.45 13.44 -0.37
C PHE A 103 0.94 13.24 -0.57
N SER A 104 0.12 13.94 0.21
CA SER A 104 -1.34 13.96 0.11
C SER A 104 -1.88 15.17 -0.66
N ARG A 105 -1.12 15.70 -1.63
CA ARG A 105 -1.55 16.82 -2.49
C ARG A 105 -2.89 16.53 -3.18
N LEU A 106 -3.70 17.58 -3.38
CA LEU A 106 -5.02 17.49 -4.00
C LEU A 106 -4.92 17.60 -5.52
N ILE A 107 -5.59 16.69 -6.22
CA ILE A 107 -5.71 16.71 -7.67
C ILE A 107 -6.75 17.74 -8.10
N LYS A 108 -6.50 18.47 -9.19
CA LYS A 108 -7.47 19.43 -9.73
C LYS A 108 -8.78 18.72 -10.05
N SER A 109 -9.85 19.23 -9.48
CA SER A 109 -11.21 18.77 -9.71
C SER A 109 -12.13 19.94 -10.07
N ASN A 110 -13.20 19.64 -10.81
CA ASN A 110 -14.25 20.60 -11.11
C ASN A 110 -15.36 20.52 -10.03
N PRO A 111 -16.19 21.58 -9.89
CA PRO A 111 -17.30 21.59 -8.94
C PRO A 111 -18.36 20.49 -9.18
N ASP A 112 -18.40 19.91 -10.38
CA ASP A 112 -19.28 18.78 -10.74
C ASP A 112 -18.72 17.41 -10.30
N GLY A 113 -17.58 17.38 -9.62
CA GLY A 113 -16.91 16.17 -9.16
C GLY A 113 -16.05 15.48 -10.21
N THR A 114 -15.93 16.04 -11.42
CA THR A 114 -15.01 15.49 -12.43
C THR A 114 -13.56 15.83 -12.09
N ILE A 115 -12.65 14.93 -12.45
CA ILE A 115 -11.20 15.10 -12.27
C ILE A 115 -10.59 15.15 -13.68
N PRO A 116 -10.40 16.33 -14.30
CA PRO A 116 -9.94 16.44 -15.67
C PRO A 116 -8.63 15.69 -15.98
N PRO A 117 -7.64 15.64 -15.08
CA PRO A 117 -6.44 14.84 -15.31
C PRO A 117 -6.66 13.31 -15.24
N ARG A 118 -7.81 12.86 -14.71
CA ARG A 118 -8.19 11.44 -14.54
C ARG A 118 -9.64 11.21 -15.00
N PRO A 119 -9.94 11.37 -16.31
CA PRO A 119 -11.30 11.26 -16.81
C PRO A 119 -11.86 9.85 -16.63
N VAL A 120 -13.09 9.76 -16.12
CA VAL A 120 -13.81 8.49 -15.95
C VAL A 120 -14.36 8.03 -17.30
N THR A 121 -14.09 6.78 -17.66
CA THR A 121 -14.64 6.17 -18.88
C THR A 121 -16.13 5.90 -18.72
N MET A 122 -16.94 6.39 -19.66
CA MET A 122 -18.40 6.17 -19.71
C MET A 122 -19.11 6.48 -18.37
N PRO A 123 -19.00 7.72 -17.85
CA PRO A 123 -19.44 8.07 -16.50
C PRO A 123 -20.94 7.85 -16.25
N ASP A 124 -21.77 7.89 -17.29
CA ASP A 124 -23.22 7.68 -17.19
C ASP A 124 -23.62 6.19 -17.09
N ARG A 125 -22.66 5.26 -17.25
CA ARG A 125 -22.92 3.81 -17.27
C ARG A 125 -22.63 3.18 -15.91
N LYS A 126 -23.69 2.87 -15.16
CA LYS A 126 -23.63 2.29 -13.80
C LYS A 126 -23.04 0.88 -13.69
N TYR A 127 -22.70 0.24 -14.82
CA TYR A 127 -22.11 -1.10 -14.85
C TYR A 127 -20.61 -1.08 -15.19
N VAL A 128 -20.02 0.10 -15.42
CA VAL A 128 -18.59 0.25 -15.67
C VAL A 128 -17.89 0.45 -14.34
N VAL A 129 -16.93 -0.43 -14.04
CA VAL A 129 -16.01 -0.28 -12.91
C VAL A 129 -14.76 0.42 -13.41
N VAL A 130 -14.33 1.47 -12.70
CA VAL A 130 -13.12 2.22 -13.02
C VAL A 130 -12.06 2.07 -11.93
N SER A 131 -10.81 2.29 -12.28
CA SER A 131 -9.68 2.27 -11.33
C SER A 131 -9.95 3.25 -10.18
N PRO A 132 -9.74 2.85 -8.91
CA PRO A 132 -10.05 3.72 -7.77
C PRO A 132 -8.99 4.81 -7.55
N THR A 133 -7.76 4.61 -8.04
CA THR A 133 -6.64 5.51 -7.84
C THR A 133 -5.51 5.19 -8.85
N ASP A 134 -4.48 6.01 -8.87
CA ASP A 134 -3.26 5.79 -9.64
C ASP A 134 -2.46 4.65 -9.02
N CYS A 135 -2.41 3.49 -9.68
CA CYS A 135 -1.79 2.31 -9.11
C CYS A 135 -1.31 1.31 -10.16
N ILE A 136 -0.42 0.42 -9.72
CA ILE A 136 -0.12 -0.83 -10.42
C ILE A 136 -1.13 -1.86 -9.95
N MET A 137 -1.93 -2.38 -10.87
CA MET A 137 -2.90 -3.44 -10.58
C MET A 137 -2.20 -4.79 -10.58
N ASN A 138 -2.34 -5.51 -9.47
CA ASN A 138 -1.85 -6.87 -9.30
C ASN A 138 -3.03 -7.83 -9.11
N PRO A 139 -3.01 -9.02 -9.74
CA PRO A 139 -3.96 -10.06 -9.42
C PRO A 139 -3.76 -10.52 -7.97
N LEU A 140 -4.82 -11.01 -7.35
CA LEU A 140 -4.70 -11.67 -6.06
C LEU A 140 -4.01 -13.02 -6.22
N VAL A 141 -3.13 -13.35 -5.27
CA VAL A 141 -2.37 -14.59 -5.25
C VAL A 141 -2.85 -15.41 -4.07
N GLN A 142 -3.14 -16.69 -4.28
CA GLN A 142 -3.45 -17.65 -3.24
C GLN A 142 -2.18 -18.33 -2.74
N THR A 143 -2.12 -18.61 -1.45
CA THR A 143 -1.18 -19.58 -0.88
C THR A 143 -1.85 -20.94 -0.78
N LEU A 144 -1.25 -21.97 -1.38
CA LEU A 144 -1.75 -23.35 -1.35
C LEU A 144 -0.97 -24.19 -0.34
N ASN A 145 -1.70 -24.96 0.45
CA ASN A 145 -1.12 -25.97 1.33
C ASN A 145 -1.14 -27.31 0.58
N LEU A 146 -0.02 -27.68 -0.02
CA LEU A 146 0.14 -28.98 -0.64
C LEU A 146 0.99 -29.86 0.30
N ASN A 147 0.48 -31.05 0.63
CA ASN A 147 1.21 -32.08 1.39
C ASN A 147 1.71 -31.63 2.78
N GLY A 148 1.00 -30.71 3.44
CA GLY A 148 1.40 -30.20 4.78
C GLY A 148 2.48 -29.13 4.76
N GLU A 149 3.00 -28.73 3.59
CA GLU A 149 3.89 -27.59 3.45
C GLU A 149 3.06 -26.30 3.26
N HIS A 150 2.84 -25.57 4.35
CA HIS A 150 2.23 -24.24 4.28
C HIS A 150 3.14 -23.26 3.52
N GLY A 151 2.59 -22.46 2.61
CA GLY A 151 3.29 -21.26 2.11
C GLY A 151 4.13 -21.40 0.84
N ARG A 152 4.37 -22.62 0.34
CA ARG A 152 5.35 -22.83 -0.75
C ARG A 152 4.82 -22.71 -2.15
N VAL A 153 3.54 -23.04 -2.37
CA VAL A 153 2.94 -22.97 -3.69
C VAL A 153 2.01 -21.77 -3.78
N ARG A 154 2.28 -20.92 -4.77
CA ARG A 154 1.51 -19.72 -5.07
C ARG A 154 0.82 -19.90 -6.41
N ALA A 155 -0.43 -19.50 -6.49
CA ALA A 155 -1.21 -19.48 -7.72
C ALA A 155 -2.05 -18.20 -7.75
N LEU A 156 -2.46 -17.76 -8.94
CA LEU A 156 -3.47 -16.72 -9.02
C LEU A 156 -4.77 -17.24 -8.38
N ILE A 157 -5.49 -16.38 -7.67
CA ILE A 157 -6.83 -16.74 -7.19
C ILE A 157 -7.74 -16.86 -8.41
N ASP A 158 -8.29 -18.06 -8.61
CA ASP A 158 -9.40 -18.27 -9.52
C ASP A 158 -10.70 -17.91 -8.78
N ASN A 159 -11.44 -16.94 -9.30
CA ASN A 159 -12.67 -16.47 -8.68
C ASN A 159 -13.78 -17.53 -8.86
N PRO A 160 -14.79 -17.60 -7.97
CA PRO A 160 -15.13 -16.62 -6.94
C PRO A 160 -14.33 -16.70 -5.63
N LEU A 161 -14.26 -15.57 -4.92
CA LEU A 161 -13.74 -15.50 -3.55
C LEU A 161 -14.67 -16.17 -2.54
N GLU A 162 -14.08 -16.89 -1.59
CA GLU A 162 -14.73 -17.43 -0.40
C GLU A 162 -14.07 -16.86 0.87
N LEU A 163 -14.78 -16.87 2.00
CA LEU A 163 -14.23 -16.35 3.26
C LEU A 163 -13.00 -17.12 3.74
N ASN A 164 -12.89 -18.41 3.39
CA ASN A 164 -11.74 -19.26 3.70
C ASN A 164 -10.66 -19.24 2.62
N THR A 165 -10.81 -18.48 1.52
CA THR A 165 -9.75 -18.30 0.53
C THR A 165 -8.54 -17.63 1.19
N VAL A 166 -7.36 -18.26 1.11
CA VAL A 166 -6.12 -17.78 1.75
C VAL A 166 -5.28 -16.99 0.75
N SER A 167 -5.34 -15.67 0.84
CA SER A 167 -4.53 -14.78 0.02
C SER A 167 -3.11 -14.67 0.57
N ASP A 168 -2.15 -14.55 -0.34
CA ASP A 168 -0.78 -14.12 -0.04
C ASP A 168 -0.76 -12.59 0.08
N VAL A 169 -0.69 -12.09 1.31
CA VAL A 169 -0.58 -10.65 1.61
C VAL A 169 0.86 -10.38 2.04
N LYS A 170 1.72 -9.99 1.09
CA LYS A 170 3.15 -9.70 1.35
C LYS A 170 3.89 -10.88 2.00
N SER A 171 3.70 -12.10 1.49
CA SER A 171 4.20 -13.36 2.06
C SER A 171 3.60 -13.74 3.41
N TYR A 172 2.50 -13.09 3.82
CA TYR A 172 1.68 -13.52 4.95
C TYR A 172 0.40 -14.19 4.45
N PRO A 173 0.18 -15.48 4.74
CA PRO A 173 -1.05 -16.16 4.36
C PRO A 173 -2.21 -15.67 5.25
N LEU A 174 -3.19 -15.02 4.63
CA LEU A 174 -4.34 -14.43 5.31
C LEU A 174 -5.64 -14.85 4.62
N SER A 175 -6.58 -15.42 5.37
CA SER A 175 -7.91 -15.71 4.82
C SER A 175 -8.68 -14.40 4.59
N ILE A 176 -9.60 -14.40 3.62
CA ILE A 176 -10.49 -13.24 3.40
C ILE A 176 -11.27 -12.89 4.68
N ASP A 177 -11.73 -13.88 5.45
CA ASP A 177 -12.39 -13.63 6.73
C ASP A 177 -11.50 -12.86 7.73
N ARG A 178 -10.23 -13.26 7.86
CA ARG A 178 -9.27 -12.57 8.73
C ARG A 178 -8.91 -11.19 8.18
N LEU A 179 -8.80 -11.02 6.87
CA LEU A 179 -8.59 -9.73 6.22
C LEU A 179 -9.73 -8.75 6.51
N LEU A 180 -10.97 -9.25 6.53
CA LEU A 180 -12.16 -8.46 6.87
C LEU A 180 -12.32 -8.21 8.38
N GLY A 181 -11.49 -8.85 9.23
CA GLY A 181 -11.42 -8.60 10.67
C GLY A 181 -12.78 -8.65 11.37
N ASN A 182 -13.11 -7.57 12.08
CA ASN A 182 -14.33 -7.45 12.91
C ASN A 182 -15.55 -6.90 12.16
N VAL A 183 -15.51 -6.84 10.82
CA VAL A 183 -16.66 -6.41 10.02
C VAL A 183 -17.87 -7.32 10.30
N PRO A 184 -19.09 -6.79 10.50
CA PRO A 184 -20.27 -7.62 10.73
C PRO A 184 -20.48 -8.69 9.64
N ASP A 185 -20.88 -9.90 10.02
CA ASP A 185 -21.04 -11.05 9.11
C ASP A 185 -21.95 -10.74 7.90
N LYS A 186 -22.98 -9.93 8.10
CA LYS A 186 -23.88 -9.49 7.03
C LYS A 186 -23.13 -8.74 5.91
N LEU A 187 -22.08 -8.00 6.25
CA LEU A 187 -21.22 -7.32 5.29
C LEU A 187 -20.17 -8.27 4.72
N LYS A 188 -19.57 -9.15 5.54
CA LYS A 188 -18.60 -10.15 5.07
C LYS A 188 -19.20 -11.07 3.99
N LYS A 189 -20.45 -11.50 4.16
CA LYS A 189 -21.18 -12.33 3.17
C LYS A 189 -21.32 -11.69 1.79
N LYS A 190 -21.18 -10.36 1.66
CA LYS A 190 -21.23 -9.68 0.36
C LYS A 190 -19.99 -9.92 -0.51
N TYR A 191 -18.89 -10.38 0.08
CA TYR A 191 -17.65 -10.67 -0.63
C TYR A 191 -17.59 -12.12 -1.15
N VAL A 192 -18.42 -13.01 -0.60
CA VAL A 192 -18.57 -14.40 -1.06
C VAL A 192 -19.16 -14.42 -2.46
N GLY A 193 -18.58 -15.20 -3.37
CA GLY A 193 -18.99 -15.19 -4.78
C GLY A 193 -18.35 -14.06 -5.60
N GLY A 194 -17.58 -13.17 -4.96
CA GLY A 194 -17.03 -11.97 -5.57
C GLY A 194 -15.70 -12.17 -6.28
N SER A 195 -15.11 -11.05 -6.71
CA SER A 195 -13.76 -10.99 -7.26
C SER A 195 -12.98 -9.85 -6.60
N GLY A 196 -11.65 -9.92 -6.64
CA GLY A 196 -10.80 -8.89 -6.07
C GLY A 196 -9.53 -8.65 -6.88
N LEU A 197 -8.92 -7.50 -6.63
CA LEU A 197 -7.62 -7.10 -7.17
C LEU A 197 -6.85 -6.34 -6.09
N SER A 198 -5.53 -6.28 -6.23
CA SER A 198 -4.67 -5.45 -5.39
C SER A 198 -4.19 -4.25 -6.20
N CYS A 199 -4.26 -3.06 -5.59
CA CYS A 199 -3.75 -1.82 -6.17
C CYS A 199 -2.52 -1.36 -5.36
N ILE A 200 -1.36 -1.27 -6.00
CA ILE A 200 -0.14 -0.77 -5.38
C ILE A 200 0.08 0.68 -5.80
N MET A 201 0.06 1.58 -4.82
CA MET A 201 0.30 3.01 -5.01
C MET A 201 1.78 3.31 -4.86
N MET A 202 2.35 4.00 -5.84
CA MET A 202 3.79 4.28 -5.88
C MET A 202 4.04 5.67 -5.27
N PRO A 203 5.17 5.97 -4.63
CA PRO A 203 5.38 7.25 -3.95
C PRO A 203 5.17 8.51 -4.81
N LYS A 204 5.27 8.35 -6.13
CA LYS A 204 5.06 9.42 -7.12
C LYS A 204 3.60 9.60 -7.57
N THR A 205 2.70 8.68 -7.24
CA THR A 205 1.31 8.74 -7.69
C THR A 205 0.45 9.61 -6.78
N PHE A 206 -0.82 9.78 -7.13
CA PHE A 206 -1.83 10.35 -6.25
C PHE A 206 -2.14 9.40 -5.07
N HIS A 207 -2.34 9.94 -3.87
CA HIS A 207 -2.45 9.20 -2.60
C HIS A 207 -3.75 9.45 -1.80
N HIS A 208 -4.86 9.74 -2.47
CA HIS A 208 -6.20 9.74 -1.86
C HIS A 208 -7.02 8.53 -2.29
#